data_AF-A0A022MDH1-F1
#
_entry.id   AF-A0A022MDH1-F1
#
_cell.length_a   1.000
_cell.length_b   1.000
_cell.length_c   1.000
_cell.angle_alpha   90.00
_cell.angle_beta   90.00
_cell.angle_gamma   90.00
#
_symmetry.space_group_name_H-M   'P 1'
#
loop_
_entity.id
_entity.type
_entity.pdbx_description
1 polymer ?
#
loop_
_entity_poly.entity_id
_entity_poly.type
_entity_poly.pdbx_seq_one_letter_code
_entity_poly.pdbx_strand_id
1 'polypeptide(L)'
;MLMKLPRWGFWCECWTESLTEQGPPTLVASFDAYSAPQADRWVTVALETISPALDSDASAEAWEWMYDGRIDTRRALLRAEPCTVSLTHAGTRITWTIRPVLFLPLAHRQGTELPACAHDFTPRSEG
;
A
#
# COMPACT_ATOMS: atom_id res chain seq x y z
N MET A 1 -22.46 14.04 -20.93
CA MET A 1 -21.79 13.12 -19.99
C MET A 1 -20.31 13.12 -20.32
N LEU A 2 -19.49 13.81 -19.53
CA LEU A 2 -18.04 13.88 -19.79
C LEU A 2 -17.42 12.52 -19.42
N MET A 3 -16.99 11.75 -20.42
CA MET A 3 -16.25 10.51 -20.19
C MET A 3 -14.92 10.89 -19.52
N LYS A 4 -14.75 10.55 -18.24
CA LYS A 4 -13.48 10.73 -17.53
C LYS A 4 -12.44 9.89 -18.25
N LEU A 5 -11.28 10.47 -18.59
CA LEU A 5 -10.20 9.72 -19.23
C LEU A 5 -9.51 8.79 -18.21
N PRO A 6 -8.91 7.67 -18.67
CA PRO A 6 -8.02 6.87 -17.84
C PRO A 6 -6.93 7.74 -17.19
N ARG A 7 -6.61 7.44 -15.94
CA ARG A 7 -5.65 8.24 -15.15
C ARG A 7 -4.60 7.34 -14.51
N TRP A 8 -3.33 7.64 -14.75
CA TRP A 8 -2.24 7.01 -14.02
C TRP A 8 -2.29 7.36 -12.54
N GLY A 9 -1.97 6.39 -11.70
CA GLY A 9 -1.83 6.56 -10.28
C GLY A 9 -1.21 5.32 -9.63
N PHE A 10 -1.45 5.18 -8.34
CA PHE A 10 -0.94 4.11 -7.52
C PHE A 10 -2.08 3.48 -6.74
N TRP A 11 -2.17 2.17 -6.80
CA TRP A 11 -3.03 1.40 -5.92
C TRP A 11 -2.21 1.00 -4.70
N CYS A 12 -2.62 1.50 -3.55
CA CYS A 12 -2.00 1.22 -2.27
C CYS A 12 -2.87 0.25 -1.45
N GLU A 13 -2.24 -0.72 -0.79
CA GLU A 13 -2.91 -1.69 0.07
C GLU A 13 -2.11 -1.91 1.35
N CYS A 14 -2.80 -2.15 2.46
CA CYS A 14 -2.22 -2.48 3.75
C CYS A 14 -2.71 -3.86 4.14
N TRP A 15 -1.76 -4.75 4.41
CA TRP A 15 -1.98 -6.15 4.71
C TRP A 15 -1.43 -6.47 6.09
N THR A 16 -2.07 -7.39 6.79
CA THR A 16 -1.58 -7.96 8.04
C THR A 16 -1.51 -9.46 7.95
N GLU A 17 -0.39 -10.03 8.38
CA GLU A 17 -0.14 -11.47 8.42
C GLU A 17 0.29 -11.86 9.84
N SER A 18 -0.32 -12.91 10.39
CA SER A 18 0.16 -13.52 11.63
C SER A 18 1.41 -14.35 11.32
N LEU A 19 2.48 -14.13 12.08
CA LEU A 19 3.71 -14.92 11.98
C LEU A 19 3.69 -16.14 12.91
N THR A 20 2.73 -16.21 13.83
CA THR A 20 2.57 -17.30 14.79
C THR A 20 1.46 -18.27 14.40
N GLU A 21 0.46 -17.80 13.67
CA GLU A 21 -0.68 -18.58 13.21
C GLU A 21 -0.60 -18.79 11.69
N GLN A 22 -1.04 -19.95 11.23
CA GLN A 22 -1.09 -20.25 9.80
C GLN A 22 -2.40 -19.72 9.22
N GLY A 23 -2.32 -18.70 8.37
CA GLY A 23 -3.47 -18.12 7.70
C GLY A 23 -3.05 -17.20 6.55
N PRO A 24 -3.95 -16.90 5.60
CA PRO A 24 -3.67 -15.94 4.54
C PRO A 24 -3.53 -14.52 5.13
N PRO A 25 -2.72 -13.64 4.51
CA PRO A 25 -2.71 -12.22 4.85
C PRO A 25 -4.11 -11.62 4.73
N THR A 26 -4.48 -10.77 5.69
CA THR A 26 -5.75 -10.06 5.72
C THR A 26 -5.56 -8.64 5.21
N LEU A 27 -6.41 -8.20 4.28
CA LEU A 27 -6.44 -6.82 3.82
C LEU A 27 -7.07 -5.94 4.90
N VAL A 28 -6.33 -4.93 5.36
CA VAL A 28 -6.80 -3.96 6.36
C VAL A 28 -7.33 -2.70 5.70
N ALA A 29 -6.66 -2.22 4.64
CA ALA A 29 -7.06 -1.00 3.95
C ALA A 29 -6.60 -1.00 2.50
N SER A 30 -7.36 -0.31 1.65
CA SER A 30 -6.96 0.01 0.28
C SER A 30 -7.20 1.49 -0.01
N PHE A 31 -6.31 2.09 -0.81
CA PHE A 31 -6.34 3.51 -1.12
C PHE A 31 -5.86 3.79 -2.56
N ASP A 32 -6.59 4.65 -3.26
CA ASP A 32 -6.21 5.13 -4.59
C ASP A 32 -5.44 6.44 -4.48
N ALA A 33 -4.14 6.40 -4.78
CA ALA A 33 -3.32 7.59 -4.86
C ALA A 33 -3.16 8.04 -6.31
N TYR A 34 -3.42 9.31 -6.58
CA TYR A 34 -3.31 9.90 -7.91
C TYR A 34 -2.01 10.67 -8.14
N SER A 35 -1.06 10.53 -7.21
CA SER A 35 0.30 11.08 -7.30
C SER A 35 1.24 10.34 -6.35
N ALA A 36 2.54 10.34 -6.66
CA ALA A 36 3.56 9.74 -5.78
C ALA A 36 3.56 10.35 -4.36
N PRO A 37 3.47 11.69 -4.16
CA PRO A 37 3.37 12.26 -2.81
C PRO A 37 2.13 11.82 -2.03
N GLN A 38 1.02 11.56 -2.71
CA GLN A 38 -0.21 11.09 -2.06
C GLN A 38 -0.06 9.64 -1.57
N ALA A 39 0.60 8.78 -2.38
CA ALA A 39 0.89 7.40 -1.99
C ALA A 39 1.87 7.34 -0.81
N ASP A 40 2.97 8.10 -0.89
CA ASP A 40 3.95 8.24 0.19
C ASP A 40 3.30 8.71 1.50
N ARG A 41 2.51 9.79 1.43
CA ARG A 41 1.83 10.35 2.60
C ARG A 41 0.85 9.37 3.25
N TRP A 42 0.20 8.51 2.46
CA TRP A 42 -0.73 7.52 3.00
C TRP A 42 -0.03 6.54 3.95
N VAL A 43 1.16 6.05 3.58
CA VAL A 43 1.98 5.19 4.44
C VAL A 43 2.51 5.96 5.65
N THR A 44 3.03 7.16 5.46
CA THR A 44 3.54 7.99 6.56
C THR A 44 2.46 8.25 7.62
N VAL A 45 1.26 8.65 7.20
CA VAL A 45 0.14 8.90 8.13
C VAL A 45 -0.26 7.63 8.87
N ALA A 46 -0.28 6.47 8.21
CA ALA A 46 -0.57 5.21 8.87
C ALA A 46 0.47 4.88 9.96
N LEU A 47 1.76 5.02 9.64
CA LEU A 47 2.85 4.77 10.59
C LEU A 47 2.84 5.74 11.77
N GLU A 48 2.67 7.04 11.52
CA GLU A 48 2.52 8.05 12.57
C GLU A 48 1.35 7.73 13.51
N THR A 49 0.24 7.23 12.96
CA THR A 49 -0.96 6.89 13.72
C THR A 49 -0.75 5.69 14.63
N ILE A 50 -0.07 4.64 14.17
CA ILE A 50 0.11 3.40 14.94
C ILE A 50 1.37 3.43 15.82
N SER A 51 2.33 4.31 15.54
CA SER A 51 3.63 4.37 16.23
C SER A 51 3.52 4.37 17.77
N PRO A 52 2.58 5.11 18.41
CA PRO A 52 2.44 5.10 19.88
C PRO A 52 2.03 3.74 20.48
N ALA A 53 1.47 2.84 19.67
CA ALA A 53 1.04 1.50 20.08
C ALA A 53 2.06 0.40 19.74
N LEU A 54 3.12 0.72 19.00
CA LEU A 54 4.16 -0.23 18.62
C LEU A 54 5.09 -0.53 19.81
N ASP A 55 5.60 -1.76 19.86
CA ASP A 55 6.71 -2.10 20.75
C ASP A 55 8.01 -1.39 20.32
N SER A 56 9.07 -1.47 21.14
CA SER A 56 10.31 -0.74 20.90
C SER A 56 10.97 -1.08 19.57
N ASP A 57 10.88 -2.34 19.14
CA ASP A 57 11.56 -2.86 17.95
C ASP A 57 10.78 -2.42 16.71
N ALA A 58 9.46 -2.61 16.72
CA ALA A 58 8.56 -2.13 15.69
C ALA A 58 8.59 -0.61 15.53
N SER A 59 8.73 0.13 16.64
CA SER A 59 8.91 1.58 16.63
C SER A 59 10.23 1.97 15.96
N ALA A 60 11.33 1.27 16.25
CA ALA A 60 12.61 1.52 15.61
C ALA A 60 12.56 1.26 14.08
N GLU A 61 11.93 0.16 13.64
CA GLU A 61 11.69 -0.12 12.21
C GLU A 61 10.87 1.00 11.54
N ALA A 62 9.79 1.46 12.20
CA ALA A 62 8.98 2.55 11.71
C ALA A 62 9.78 3.87 11.60
N TRP A 63 10.62 4.17 12.58
CA TRP A 63 11.51 5.34 12.57
C TRP A 63 12.55 5.28 11.46
N GLU A 64 13.23 4.13 11.29
CA GLU A 64 14.20 3.90 10.22
C GLU A 64 13.56 4.12 8.85
N TRP A 65 12.36 3.57 8.63
CA TRP A 65 11.65 3.79 7.39
C TRP A 65 11.26 5.26 7.18
N MET A 66 10.71 5.92 8.21
CA MET A 66 10.29 7.32 8.11
C MET A 66 11.44 8.28 7.78
N TYR A 67 12.66 7.97 8.24
CA TYR A 67 13.83 8.83 8.07
C TYR A 67 14.63 8.51 6.81
N ASP A 68 15.00 7.24 6.60
CA ASP A 68 15.90 6.84 5.52
C ASP A 68 15.14 6.12 4.40
N GLY A 69 14.25 5.17 4.73
CA GLY A 69 13.49 4.35 3.76
C GLY A 69 12.49 5.14 2.89
N ARG A 70 12.05 6.31 3.36
CA ARG A 70 11.12 7.18 2.64
C ARG A 70 11.73 7.74 1.35
N ILE A 71 13.03 8.04 1.34
CA ILE A 71 13.72 8.55 0.15
C ILE A 71 13.69 7.50 -0.97
N ASP A 72 13.96 6.24 -0.61
CA ASP A 72 13.95 5.13 -1.56
C ASP A 72 12.54 4.82 -2.06
N THR A 73 11.55 4.85 -1.16
CA THR A 73 10.13 4.72 -1.52
C THR A 73 9.74 5.80 -2.54
N ARG A 74 10.03 7.06 -2.24
CA ARG A 74 9.72 8.18 -3.14
C ARG A 74 10.42 8.04 -4.48
N ARG A 75 11.67 7.57 -4.49
CA ARG A 75 12.44 7.35 -5.72
C ARG A 75 11.80 6.26 -6.58
N ALA A 76 11.38 5.14 -6.00
CA ALA A 76 10.65 4.08 -6.70
C ALA A 76 9.33 4.59 -7.28
N LEU A 77 8.54 5.33 -6.50
CA LEU A 77 7.27 5.91 -6.97
C LEU A 77 7.46 6.87 -8.14
N LEU A 78 8.51 7.70 -8.13
CA LEU A 78 8.84 8.59 -9.25
C LEU A 78 9.26 7.83 -10.52
N ARG A 79 9.80 6.62 -10.37
CA ARG A 79 10.11 5.72 -11.49
C ARG A 79 8.94 4.81 -11.88
N ALA A 80 7.77 4.98 -11.26
CA ALA A 80 6.62 4.09 -11.41
C ALA A 80 7.01 2.61 -11.19
N GLU A 81 7.83 2.35 -10.17
CA GLU A 81 8.18 1.00 -9.72
C GLU A 81 7.27 0.60 -8.55
N PRO A 82 6.80 -0.66 -8.51
CA PRO A 82 6.16 -1.20 -7.30
C PRO A 82 7.12 -1.14 -6.11
N CYS A 83 6.61 -0.79 -4.94
CA CYS A 83 7.40 -0.79 -3.71
C CYS A 83 6.59 -1.31 -2.52
N THR A 84 7.32 -1.73 -1.50
CA THR A 84 6.77 -2.36 -0.30
C THR A 84 7.44 -1.77 0.94
N VAL A 85 6.64 -1.55 1.97
CA VAL A 85 7.07 -1.16 3.30
C VAL A 85 6.55 -2.19 4.27
N SER A 86 7.36 -2.67 5.19
CA SER A 86 6.92 -3.67 6.17
C SER A 86 7.51 -3.38 7.54
N LEU A 87 6.75 -3.70 8.57
CA LEU A 87 7.23 -3.76 9.94
C LEU A 87 6.62 -4.96 10.66
N THR A 88 7.30 -5.42 11.71
CA THR A 88 6.79 -6.53 12.54
C THR A 88 6.49 -6.05 13.95
N HIS A 89 5.28 -6.32 14.45
CA HIS A 89 4.86 -5.98 15.80
C HIS A 89 4.15 -7.16 16.46
N ALA A 90 4.60 -7.56 17.65
CA ALA A 90 3.96 -8.60 18.47
C ALA A 90 3.57 -9.89 17.69
N GLY A 91 4.41 -10.35 16.77
CA GLY A 91 4.15 -11.54 15.95
C GLY A 91 3.20 -11.30 14.76
N THR A 92 2.85 -10.06 14.45
CA THR A 92 2.09 -9.66 13.25
C THR A 92 3.00 -8.87 12.30
N ARG A 93 3.08 -9.28 11.04
CA ARG A 93 3.71 -8.52 9.97
C ARG A 93 2.67 -7.57 9.37
N ILE A 94 2.96 -6.28 9.35
CA ILE A 94 2.17 -5.27 8.66
C ILE A 94 2.93 -4.88 7.39
N THR A 95 2.25 -4.95 6.24
CA THR A 95 2.87 -4.69 4.93
C THR A 95 2.02 -3.71 4.12
N TRP A 96 2.60 -2.57 3.77
CA TRP A 96 2.05 -1.66 2.78
C TRP A 96 2.64 -1.95 1.41
N THR A 97 1.81 -2.22 0.42
CA THR A 97 2.20 -2.35 -0.98
C THR A 97 1.70 -1.15 -1.77
N ILE A 98 2.54 -0.65 -2.68
CA ILE A 98 2.17 0.42 -3.60
C ILE A 98 2.55 -0.02 -5.01
N ARG A 99 1.55 -0.14 -5.89
CA ARG A 99 1.77 -0.52 -7.29
C ARG A 99 1.28 0.57 -8.25
N PRO A 100 2.05 0.89 -9.31
CA PRO A 100 1.59 1.79 -10.37
C PRO A 100 0.43 1.14 -11.13
N VAL A 101 -0.62 1.90 -11.42
CA VAL A 101 -1.80 1.42 -12.14
C VAL A 101 -2.36 2.50 -13.08
N LEU A 102 -3.09 2.06 -14.09
CA LEU A 102 -3.96 2.92 -14.89
C LEU A 102 -5.40 2.79 -14.36
N PHE A 103 -5.89 3.80 -13.66
CA PHE A 103 -7.27 3.84 -13.20
C PHE A 103 -8.21 4.08 -14.37
N LEU A 104 -9.15 3.16 -14.55
CA LEU A 104 -10.22 3.31 -15.52
C LEU A 104 -11.41 4.06 -14.89
N PRO A 105 -12.10 4.91 -15.66
CA PRO A 105 -13.31 5.59 -15.22
C PRO A 105 -14.45 4.58 -14.99
N LEU A 106 -14.57 4.06 -13.76
CA LEU A 106 -15.66 3.16 -13.39
C LEU A 106 -16.83 3.95 -12.80
N ALA A 107 -18.05 3.54 -13.14
CA ALA A 107 -19.28 4.19 -12.66
C ALA A 107 -19.58 3.92 -11.17
N HIS A 108 -18.83 3.02 -10.50
CA HIS A 108 -19.27 2.38 -9.26
C HIS A 108 -18.17 2.05 -8.24
N ARG A 109 -17.21 2.95 -7.99
CA ARG A 109 -16.31 2.80 -6.83
C ARG A 109 -16.54 3.93 -5.83
N GLN A 110 -17.11 3.60 -4.67
CA GLN A 110 -16.94 4.39 -3.46
C GLN A 110 -15.64 3.92 -2.79
N GLY A 111 -14.72 4.86 -2.61
CA GLY A 111 -13.26 4.63 -2.64
C GLY A 111 -12.60 3.83 -1.52
N THR A 112 -13.34 3.04 -0.73
CA THR A 112 -12.80 2.27 0.40
C THR A 112 -12.95 0.77 0.27
N GLU A 113 -13.98 0.26 -0.41
CA GLU A 113 -14.16 -1.18 -0.62
C GLU A 113 -13.61 -1.61 -1.99
N LEU A 114 -12.83 -2.69 -1.98
CA LEU A 114 -12.37 -3.32 -3.21
C LEU A 114 -13.51 -4.13 -3.84
N PRO A 115 -13.68 -4.09 -5.17
CA PRO A 115 -14.58 -5.01 -5.84
C PRO A 115 -14.10 -6.46 -5.61
N ALA A 116 -15.03 -7.42 -5.58
CA ALA A 116 -14.69 -8.84 -5.35
C ALA A 116 -13.61 -9.37 -6.31
N CYS A 117 -13.53 -8.82 -7.52
CA CYS A 117 -12.56 -9.21 -8.53
C CYS A 117 -11.17 -8.55 -8.42
N ALA A 118 -10.90 -7.77 -7.37
CA ALA A 118 -9.68 -6.96 -7.25
C ALA A 118 -8.37 -7.76 -7.28
N HIS A 119 -8.42 -9.03 -6.84
CA HIS A 119 -7.27 -9.92 -6.75
C HIS A 119 -7.34 -11.10 -7.75
N ASP A 120 -8.38 -11.14 -8.59
CA ASP A 120 -8.60 -12.24 -9.53
C ASP A 120 -7.74 -12.12 -10.80
N PHE A 121 -7.15 -10.96 -11.04
CA PHE A 121 -6.31 -10.75 -12.23
C PHE A 121 -4.95 -11.43 -12.06
N THR A 122 -4.74 -12.50 -12.82
CA THR A 122 -3.43 -13.13 -13.01
C THR A 122 -2.81 -12.63 -14.31
N PRO A 123 -1.75 -11.78 -14.27
CA PRO A 123 -1.06 -11.38 -15.49
C PRO A 123 -0.50 -12.63 -16.19
N ARG A 124 -0.75 -12.76 -17.49
CA ARG A 124 -0.12 -13.80 -18.29
C ARG A 124 1.38 -13.51 -18.30
N SER A 125 2.20 -14.42 -17.78
CA SER A 125 3.65 -14.33 -17.93
C SER A 125 3.97 -14.27 -19.42
N GLU A 126 4.58 -13.18 -19.85
CA GLU A 126 5.15 -13.10 -21.20
C GLU A 126 6.28 -14.14 -21.27
N GLY A 127 6.12 -15.08 -22.20
CA GLY A 127 7.12 -16.12 -22.48
C GLY A 127 8.12 -15.68 -23.54
#